data_AF-A0A3A8GI97-F1
#
_entry.id   AF-A0A3A8GI97-F1
#
_cell.length_a   1.000
_cell.length_b   1.000
_cell.length_c   1.000
_cell.angle_alpha   90.00
_cell.angle_beta   90.00
_cell.angle_gamma   90.00
#
_symmetry.space_group_name_H-M   'P 1'
#
loop_
_entity.id
_entity.type
_entity.pdbx_description
1 polymer ?
#
loop_
_entity_poly.entity_id
_entity_poly.type
_entity_poly.pdbx_seq_one_letter_code
_entity_poly.pdbx_strand_id
1 'polypeptide(L)'
;MGADVVGFRGCALQVELGDAGFLRKLKLKSYKDAADAAVPPERRPKLKINVRIGDNAPVSMAYPDLEREVAEFTRRVSECADCPLVEGAPAGCYAYVAYPIDAAAEEVLFEVVVRGLESPGSVGSRYHQEVMLRFEPAPASWVERRGTVQGALCVLDRPLEHSWHEGGEVRRLTSADVLWALFATLDDARGISLVGELLSEVGRVARERHATVTGTLAELVRMGDLARALSTVPGGRLVIVD
;
A
#
# COMPACT_ATOMS: atom_id res chain seq x y z
N MET A 1 7.18 -14.00 -7.05
CA MET A 1 6.50 -12.95 -6.26
C MET A 1 7.50 -11.83 -6.06
N GLY A 2 7.29 -10.71 -6.75
CA GLY A 2 8.06 -9.48 -6.57
C GLY A 2 7.73 -8.89 -5.20
N ALA A 3 8.64 -8.10 -4.64
CA ALA A 3 8.29 -7.32 -3.46
C ALA A 3 7.67 -6.03 -3.96
N ASP A 4 6.37 -5.93 -3.78
CA ASP A 4 5.62 -4.75 -4.12
C ASP A 4 5.68 -3.82 -2.90
N VAL A 5 6.09 -2.58 -3.11
CA VAL A 5 6.29 -1.59 -2.05
C VAL A 5 5.26 -0.49 -2.21
N VAL A 6 4.61 -0.16 -1.10
CA VAL A 6 3.84 1.08 -0.92
C VAL A 6 4.07 1.53 0.53
N GLY A 7 4.48 2.79 0.76
CA GLY A 7 4.68 3.31 2.12
C GLY A 7 4.45 4.83 2.24
N PHE A 8 3.74 5.25 3.30
CA PHE A 8 3.50 6.65 3.61
C PHE A 8 3.75 7.01 5.08
N ARG A 9 4.18 8.27 5.30
CA ARG A 9 4.75 8.87 6.51
C ARG A 9 6.21 8.48 6.73
N GLY A 10 7.07 9.50 6.84
CA GLY A 10 8.39 9.37 7.46
C GLY A 10 8.23 9.09 8.94
N CYS A 11 7.81 7.87 9.31
CA CYS A 11 7.85 7.42 10.69
C CYS A 11 9.30 7.44 11.18
N ALA A 12 9.51 7.56 12.50
CA ALA A 12 10.86 7.63 13.08
C ALA A 12 11.77 6.51 12.55
N LEU A 13 11.21 5.31 12.32
CA LEU A 13 11.92 4.17 11.74
C LEU A 13 12.29 4.35 10.27
N GLN A 14 11.47 4.98 9.42
CA GLN A 14 11.86 5.30 8.04
C GLN A 14 12.95 6.35 8.01
N VAL A 15 12.89 7.36 8.90
CA VAL A 15 13.95 8.37 9.04
C VAL A 15 15.26 7.73 9.50
N GLU A 16 15.20 6.83 10.48
CA GLU A 16 16.36 6.09 11.00
C GLU A 16 16.98 5.15 9.96
N LEU A 17 16.15 4.35 9.28
CA LEU A 17 16.62 3.34 8.33
C LEU A 17 16.99 3.92 6.95
N GLY A 18 16.50 5.12 6.63
CA GLY A 18 16.45 5.65 5.27
C GLY A 18 15.57 4.81 4.34
N ASP A 19 15.30 5.32 3.14
CA ASP A 19 14.42 4.65 2.17
C ASP A 19 14.89 3.21 1.88
N ALA A 20 16.18 3.01 1.56
CA ALA A 20 16.71 1.68 1.25
C ALA A 20 16.60 0.67 2.41
N GLY A 21 16.87 1.11 3.65
CA GLY A 21 16.77 0.25 4.83
C GLY A 21 15.32 -0.10 5.17
N PHE A 22 14.42 0.87 5.06
CA PHE A 22 12.99 0.67 5.24
C PHE A 22 12.42 -0.33 4.21
N LEU A 23 12.83 -0.18 2.95
CA LEU A 23 12.45 -1.09 1.85
C LEU A 23 12.96 -2.52 2.06
N ARG A 24 14.19 -2.67 2.56
CA ARG A 24 14.72 -3.98 2.95
C ARG A 24 13.79 -4.65 3.97
N LYS A 25 13.37 -3.93 5.02
CA LYS A 25 12.51 -4.48 6.06
C LYS A 25 11.11 -4.85 5.55
N LEU A 26 10.50 -4.00 4.73
CA LEU A 26 9.25 -4.31 4.04
C LEU A 26 9.34 -5.60 3.23
N LYS A 27 10.39 -5.73 2.42
CA LYS A 27 10.63 -6.90 1.59
C LYS A 27 10.78 -8.17 2.42
N LEU A 28 11.50 -8.10 3.54
CA LEU A 28 11.62 -9.21 4.48
C LEU A 28 10.25 -9.61 5.05
N LYS A 29 9.39 -8.65 5.40
CA LYS A 29 8.01 -8.93 5.84
C LYS A 29 7.24 -9.71 4.76
N SER A 30 7.27 -9.27 3.50
CA SER A 30 6.59 -9.96 2.40
C SER A 30 7.11 -11.39 2.19
N TYR A 31 8.42 -11.63 2.32
CA TYR A 31 8.97 -12.99 2.28
C TYR A 31 8.46 -13.86 3.43
N LYS A 32 8.33 -13.29 4.63
CA LYS A 32 7.79 -14.00 5.79
C LYS A 32 6.31 -14.35 5.56
N ASP A 33 5.50 -13.39 5.14
CA ASP A 33 4.07 -13.59 4.89
C ASP A 33 3.83 -14.66 3.82
N ALA A 34 4.64 -14.65 2.75
CA ALA A 34 4.60 -15.68 1.71
C ALA A 34 5.01 -17.07 2.24
N ALA A 35 6.05 -17.15 3.09
CA ALA A 35 6.47 -18.40 3.70
C ALA A 35 5.42 -18.94 4.68
N ASP A 36 4.80 -18.06 5.47
CA ASP A 36 3.72 -18.40 6.40
C ASP A 36 2.48 -18.95 5.68
N ALA A 37 2.13 -18.37 4.54
CA ALA A 37 1.01 -18.83 3.72
C ALA A 37 1.29 -20.16 3.01
N ALA A 38 2.55 -20.43 2.63
CA ALA A 38 2.92 -21.58 1.82
C ALA A 38 3.40 -22.80 2.62
N VAL A 39 3.94 -22.61 3.84
CA VAL A 39 4.60 -23.68 4.60
C VAL A 39 3.95 -23.84 5.98
N PRO A 40 3.61 -25.08 6.41
CA PRO A 40 3.11 -25.35 7.75
C PRO A 40 4.09 -24.96 8.87
N PRO A 41 3.61 -24.47 10.04
CA PRO A 41 4.43 -23.96 11.13
C PRO A 41 5.61 -24.87 11.54
N GLU A 42 5.39 -26.17 11.61
CA GLU A 42 6.37 -27.18 12.03
C GLU A 42 7.56 -27.33 11.07
N ARG A 43 7.40 -26.93 9.80
CA ARG A 43 8.46 -26.98 8.78
C ARG A 43 9.21 -25.66 8.63
N ARG A 44 8.63 -24.54 9.10
CA ARG A 44 9.20 -23.19 8.94
C ARG A 44 10.61 -23.03 9.51
N PRO A 45 10.96 -23.55 10.71
CA PRO A 45 12.29 -23.35 11.29
C PRO A 45 13.46 -23.87 10.45
N LYS A 46 13.20 -24.81 9.53
CA LYS A 46 14.22 -25.40 8.64
C LYS A 46 14.34 -24.69 7.29
N LEU A 47 13.43 -23.77 6.97
CA LEU A 47 13.42 -23.10 5.67
C LEU A 47 14.62 -22.17 5.51
N LYS A 48 15.19 -22.19 4.30
CA LYS A 48 16.11 -21.18 3.80
C LYS A 48 15.43 -20.39 2.68
N ILE A 49 15.42 -19.09 2.83
CA ILE A 49 14.74 -18.17 1.92
C ILE A 49 15.81 -17.35 1.22
N ASN A 50 15.83 -17.39 -0.12
CA ASN A 50 16.71 -16.55 -0.91
C ASN A 50 16.08 -15.17 -1.07
N VAL A 51 16.55 -14.24 -0.24
CA VAL A 51 16.10 -12.85 -0.22
C VAL A 51 16.95 -12.05 -1.20
N ARG A 52 16.30 -11.36 -2.15
CA ARG A 52 16.98 -10.43 -3.07
C ARG A 52 16.45 -9.02 -2.84
N ILE A 53 17.27 -8.04 -2.49
CA ILE A 53 16.83 -6.65 -2.27
C ILE A 53 17.48 -5.76 -3.33
N GLY A 54 16.66 -5.13 -4.17
CA GLY A 54 17.13 -4.38 -5.35
C GLY A 54 18.00 -5.22 -6.28
N ASP A 55 19.09 -4.62 -6.75
CA ASP A 55 20.05 -5.24 -7.68
C ASP A 55 21.14 -6.09 -7.00
N ASN A 56 21.10 -6.20 -5.68
CA ASN A 56 22.08 -7.00 -4.94
C ASN A 56 21.93 -8.50 -5.25
N ALA A 57 23.04 -9.23 -5.10
CA ALA A 57 23.02 -10.69 -5.17
C ALA A 57 22.05 -11.27 -4.12
N PRO A 58 21.31 -12.36 -4.44
CA PRO A 58 20.45 -13.02 -3.46
C PRO A 58 21.26 -13.49 -2.24
N VAL A 59 20.72 -13.25 -1.05
CA VAL A 59 21.27 -13.73 0.22
C VAL A 59 20.35 -14.82 0.75
N SER A 60 20.93 -15.99 1.06
CA SER A 60 20.20 -17.06 1.73
C SER A 60 20.04 -16.72 3.21
N MET A 61 18.81 -16.62 3.68
CA MET A 61 18.45 -16.31 5.07
C MET A 61 17.65 -17.47 5.67
N ALA A 62 17.97 -17.88 6.90
CA ALA A 62 17.17 -18.87 7.61
C ALA A 62 15.86 -18.23 8.11
N TYR A 63 14.76 -18.99 8.12
CA TYR A 63 13.47 -18.47 8.55
C TYR A 63 13.46 -17.89 9.98
N PRO A 64 14.14 -18.46 11.00
CA PRO A 64 14.22 -17.84 12.32
C PRO A 64 14.89 -16.46 12.32
N ASP A 65 15.89 -16.26 11.45
CA ASP A 65 16.55 -14.95 11.29
C ASP A 65 15.62 -13.94 10.61
N LEU A 66 14.87 -14.40 9.60
CA LEU A 66 13.84 -13.61 8.92
C LEU A 66 12.76 -13.18 9.92
N GLU A 67 12.28 -14.10 10.74
CA GLU A 67 11.26 -13.84 11.75
C GLU A 67 11.74 -12.78 12.75
N ARG A 68 12.99 -12.89 13.24
CA ARG A 68 13.59 -11.89 14.13
C ARG A 68 13.72 -10.52 13.47
N GLU A 69 14.21 -10.46 12.24
CA GLU A 69 14.39 -9.21 11.48
C GLU A 69 13.06 -8.49 11.21
N VAL A 70 12.00 -9.26 10.96
CA VAL A 70 10.64 -8.75 10.76
C VAL A 70 9.98 -8.38 12.08
N ALA A 71 10.20 -9.16 13.16
CA ALA A 71 9.60 -8.90 14.46
C ALA A 71 9.91 -7.49 14.96
N GLU A 72 11.15 -7.02 14.82
CA GLU A 72 11.56 -5.65 15.15
C GLU A 72 10.87 -4.58 14.30
N PHE A 73 10.72 -4.83 12.99
CA PHE A 73 10.05 -3.92 12.07
C PHE A 73 8.54 -3.81 12.30
N THR A 74 7.93 -4.93 12.68
CA THR A 74 6.53 -5.01 13.10
C THR A 74 6.32 -4.65 14.56
N ARG A 75 7.40 -4.43 15.33
CA ARG A 75 7.32 -4.11 16.75
C ARG A 75 6.69 -2.73 16.86
N ARG A 76 5.45 -2.76 17.33
CA ARG A 76 4.54 -1.63 17.44
C ARG A 76 5.19 -0.52 18.28
N VAL A 77 5.45 0.63 17.67
CA VAL A 77 5.89 1.84 18.40
C VAL A 77 4.67 2.65 18.79
N SER A 78 4.70 3.21 20.00
CA SER A 78 3.59 3.96 20.60
C SER A 78 3.16 5.23 19.84
N GLU A 79 3.96 5.70 18.87
CA GLU A 79 3.64 6.88 18.06
C GLU A 79 2.47 6.70 17.08
N CYS A 80 1.89 5.50 16.99
CA CYS A 80 0.69 5.22 16.18
C CYS A 80 -0.59 5.00 17.01
N ALA A 81 -0.56 5.15 18.34
CA ALA A 81 -1.75 4.93 19.19
C ALA A 81 -2.92 5.87 18.85
N ASP A 82 -2.63 7.06 18.33
CA ASP A 82 -3.63 8.05 17.89
C ASP A 82 -4.01 7.93 16.40
N CYS A 83 -3.53 6.89 15.71
CA CYS A 83 -3.80 6.72 14.29
C CYS A 83 -5.25 6.28 14.07
N PRO A 84 -6.07 7.05 13.33
CA PRO A 84 -7.47 6.74 13.04
C PRO A 84 -7.69 5.39 12.34
N LEU A 85 -6.67 4.88 11.64
CA LEU A 85 -6.74 3.64 10.89
C LEU A 85 -6.70 2.39 11.77
N VAL A 86 -6.11 2.51 12.96
CA VAL A 86 -5.88 1.36 13.84
C VAL A 86 -6.73 1.42 15.11
N GLU A 87 -7.53 2.47 15.30
CA GLU A 87 -8.51 2.58 16.39
C GLU A 87 -7.95 2.20 17.78
N GLY A 88 -6.75 2.69 18.10
CA GLY A 88 -6.06 2.39 19.36
C GLY A 88 -5.42 0.98 19.42
N ALA A 89 -5.59 0.18 18.37
CA ALA A 89 -4.81 -1.03 18.18
C ALA A 89 -3.37 -0.67 17.77
N PRO A 90 -2.37 -1.44 18.20
CA PRO A 90 -1.01 -1.09 17.87
C PRO A 90 -0.70 -1.36 16.39
N ALA A 91 -0.31 -0.32 15.65
CA ALA A 91 0.16 -0.42 14.27
C ALA A 91 1.67 -0.68 14.22
N GLY A 92 2.16 -1.44 13.25
CA GLY A 92 3.59 -1.40 12.92
C GLY A 92 3.98 -0.08 12.24
N CYS A 93 5.27 0.25 12.19
CA CYS A 93 5.79 1.40 11.43
C CYS A 93 5.42 1.39 9.94
N TYR A 94 4.87 0.27 9.47
CA TYR A 94 4.39 0.05 8.13
C TYR A 94 2.92 0.45 7.94
N ALA A 95 2.23 1.10 8.88
CA ALA A 95 0.88 1.61 8.63
C ALA A 95 0.95 3.06 8.10
N TYR A 96 0.30 3.30 6.96
CA TYR A 96 0.80 4.26 5.97
C TYR A 96 -0.23 5.32 5.54
N VAL A 97 -0.22 6.58 6.04
CA VAL A 97 -0.52 7.84 5.28
C VAL A 97 -0.11 9.10 6.03
N ALA A 98 0.42 10.08 5.29
CA ALA A 98 0.53 11.46 5.76
C ALA A 98 -0.88 12.10 5.72
N TYR A 99 -1.49 12.20 6.90
CA TYR A 99 -2.77 12.86 7.09
C TYR A 99 -2.59 14.35 7.40
N PRO A 100 -3.51 15.21 6.94
CA PRO A 100 -4.61 14.88 6.01
C PRO A 100 -4.10 14.62 4.59
N ILE A 101 -4.77 13.74 3.85
CA ILE A 101 -4.56 13.57 2.41
C ILE A 101 -4.94 14.88 1.74
N ASP A 102 -4.00 15.49 1.01
CA ASP A 102 -4.28 16.73 0.29
C ASP A 102 -5.30 16.51 -0.85
N ALA A 103 -5.96 17.59 -1.25
CA ALA A 103 -7.02 17.53 -2.25
C ALA A 103 -6.51 17.00 -3.61
N ALA A 104 -5.29 17.36 -4.01
CA ALA A 104 -4.73 16.95 -5.29
C ALA A 104 -4.45 15.43 -5.33
N ALA A 105 -3.96 14.87 -4.23
CA ALA A 105 -3.78 13.43 -4.03
C ALA A 105 -5.10 12.67 -4.17
N GLU A 106 -6.14 13.13 -3.46
CA GLU A 106 -7.46 12.52 -3.50
C GLU A 106 -8.10 12.60 -4.90
N GLU A 107 -8.03 13.78 -5.54
CA GLU A 107 -8.57 14.01 -6.89
C GLU A 107 -7.91 13.15 -7.95
N VAL A 108 -6.57 13.11 -8.00
CA VAL A 108 -5.84 12.33 -9.01
C VAL A 108 -6.06 10.84 -8.81
N LEU A 109 -6.01 10.36 -7.56
CA LEU A 109 -6.28 8.95 -7.26
C LEU A 109 -7.70 8.55 -7.69
N PHE A 110 -8.68 9.36 -7.31
CA PHE A 110 -10.08 9.11 -7.66
C PHE A 110 -10.29 9.12 -9.19
N GLU A 111 -9.70 10.08 -9.89
CA GLU A 111 -9.77 10.19 -11.35
C GLU A 111 -9.18 8.95 -12.05
N VAL A 112 -8.01 8.46 -11.60
CA VAL A 112 -7.39 7.27 -12.19
C VAL A 112 -8.31 6.05 -12.09
N VAL A 113 -8.96 5.86 -10.93
CA VAL A 113 -9.91 4.75 -10.75
C VAL A 113 -11.14 4.94 -11.62
N VAL A 114 -11.77 6.13 -11.58
CA VAL A 114 -13.00 6.44 -12.33
C VAL A 114 -12.80 6.31 -13.84
N ARG A 115 -11.75 6.92 -14.40
CA ARG A 115 -11.39 6.75 -15.83
C ARG A 115 -11.14 5.29 -16.17
N GLY A 116 -10.57 4.54 -15.24
CA GLY A 116 -10.33 3.12 -15.40
C GLY A 116 -11.61 2.31 -15.54
N LEU A 117 -12.69 2.66 -14.84
CA LEU A 117 -13.98 1.95 -14.94
C LEU A 117 -14.56 1.94 -16.36
N GLU A 118 -14.28 2.96 -17.15
CA GLU A 118 -14.71 3.07 -18.55
C GLU A 118 -13.89 2.20 -19.51
N SER A 119 -12.75 1.69 -19.05
CA SER A 119 -11.78 0.93 -19.86
C SER A 119 -11.50 -0.44 -19.22
N PRO A 120 -12.21 -1.51 -19.62
CA PRO A 120 -12.00 -2.84 -19.08
C PRO A 120 -10.53 -3.30 -19.20
N GLY A 121 -9.97 -3.81 -18.10
CA GLY A 121 -8.58 -4.26 -18.02
C GLY A 121 -7.57 -3.16 -17.71
N SER A 122 -8.00 -1.88 -17.65
CA SER A 122 -7.18 -0.80 -17.11
C SER A 122 -6.83 -1.06 -15.64
N VAL A 123 -5.75 -0.44 -15.16
CA VAL A 123 -5.34 -0.55 -13.74
C VAL A 123 -6.44 -0.09 -12.79
N GLY A 124 -7.21 0.95 -13.13
CA GLY A 124 -8.33 1.42 -12.33
C GLY A 124 -9.50 0.41 -12.29
N SER A 125 -9.85 -0.20 -13.43
CA SER A 125 -10.89 -1.24 -13.47
C SER A 125 -10.49 -2.49 -12.69
N ARG A 126 -9.24 -2.93 -12.82
CA ARG A 126 -8.67 -4.07 -12.07
C ARG A 126 -8.62 -3.76 -10.59
N TYR A 127 -8.17 -2.57 -10.19
CA TYR A 127 -8.16 -2.14 -8.81
C TYR A 127 -9.56 -2.17 -8.20
N HIS A 128 -10.56 -1.65 -8.91
CA HIS A 128 -11.94 -1.74 -8.46
C HIS A 128 -12.41 -3.19 -8.26
N GLN A 129 -12.19 -4.06 -9.25
CA GLN A 129 -12.68 -5.45 -9.24
C GLN A 129 -11.91 -6.37 -8.28
N GLU A 130 -10.58 -6.31 -8.30
CA GLU A 130 -9.69 -7.22 -7.60
C GLU A 130 -9.37 -6.76 -6.17
N VAL A 131 -9.59 -5.47 -5.86
CA VAL A 131 -9.26 -4.90 -4.56
C VAL A 131 -10.49 -4.34 -3.89
N MET A 132 -11.12 -3.30 -4.45
CA MET A 132 -12.15 -2.54 -3.75
C MET A 132 -13.39 -3.38 -3.44
N LEU A 133 -13.85 -4.22 -4.37
CA LEU A 133 -15.01 -5.11 -4.14
C LEU A 133 -14.79 -6.17 -3.05
N ARG A 134 -13.56 -6.33 -2.53
CA ARG A 134 -13.25 -7.27 -1.45
C ARG A 134 -13.41 -6.66 -0.06
N PHE A 135 -13.55 -5.33 0.03
CA PHE A 135 -13.70 -4.62 1.28
C PHE A 135 -15.14 -4.12 1.45
N GLU A 136 -15.58 -4.03 2.70
CA GLU A 136 -16.78 -3.27 3.03
C GLU A 136 -16.59 -1.79 2.66
N PRO A 137 -17.67 -1.04 2.40
CA PRO A 137 -17.60 0.40 2.18
C PRO A 137 -16.81 1.11 3.28
N ALA A 138 -16.26 2.28 2.96
CA ALA A 138 -15.42 3.01 3.90
C ALA A 138 -16.12 3.22 5.26
N PRO A 139 -15.45 2.96 6.39
CA PRO A 139 -15.98 3.28 7.71
C PRO A 139 -16.41 4.74 7.81
N ALA A 140 -17.43 5.04 8.63
CA ALA A 140 -17.99 6.39 8.77
C ALA A 140 -16.92 7.46 9.08
N SER A 141 -15.86 7.09 9.80
CA SER A 141 -14.72 7.96 10.11
C SER A 141 -14.04 8.56 8.87
N TRP A 142 -14.02 7.86 7.72
CA TRP A 142 -13.49 8.36 6.44
C TRP A 142 -14.30 9.49 5.82
N VAL A 143 -15.55 9.61 6.22
CA VAL A 143 -16.46 10.67 5.81
C VAL A 143 -16.50 11.77 6.86
N GLU A 144 -16.53 11.41 8.15
CA GLU A 144 -16.69 12.34 9.27
C GLU A 144 -15.41 13.12 9.62
N ARG A 145 -14.22 12.51 9.45
CA ARG A 145 -12.94 13.14 9.78
C ARG A 145 -12.32 13.81 8.56
N ARG A 146 -13.03 14.76 7.97
CA ARG A 146 -12.61 15.49 6.76
C ARG A 146 -12.54 17.00 7.01
N GLY A 147 -11.82 17.70 6.15
CA GLY A 147 -11.71 19.16 6.18
C GLY A 147 -10.58 19.69 7.06
N THR A 148 -10.77 20.89 7.60
CA THR A 148 -9.75 21.59 8.42
C THR A 148 -9.76 21.21 9.90
N VAL A 149 -10.38 20.08 10.26
CA VAL A 149 -10.50 19.63 11.66
C VAL A 149 -9.19 19.02 12.18
N GLN A 150 -8.92 19.13 13.48
CA GLN A 150 -7.76 18.50 14.10
C GLN A 150 -7.85 16.97 13.94
N GLY A 151 -6.83 16.37 13.33
CA GLY A 151 -6.82 14.93 13.03
C GLY A 151 -7.67 14.53 11.82
N ALA A 152 -7.90 15.45 10.87
CA ALA A 152 -8.54 15.14 9.59
C ALA A 152 -7.75 14.08 8.80
N LEU A 153 -8.49 13.19 8.14
CA LEU A 153 -8.03 12.17 7.20
C LEU A 153 -7.84 12.74 5.80
N CYS A 154 -8.70 13.66 5.37
CA CYS A 154 -8.62 14.26 4.04
C CYS A 154 -8.88 15.76 4.15
N VAL A 155 -8.22 16.55 3.30
CA VAL A 155 -8.43 18.00 3.22
C VAL A 155 -9.79 18.32 2.60
N LEU A 156 -10.27 17.52 1.65
CA LEU A 156 -11.60 17.72 1.05
C LEU A 156 -12.70 17.45 2.07
N ASP A 157 -13.61 18.40 2.26
CA ASP A 157 -14.72 18.32 3.23
C ASP A 157 -15.75 17.23 2.89
N ARG A 158 -15.81 16.81 1.62
CA ARG A 158 -16.70 15.74 1.15
C ARG A 158 -15.94 14.80 0.22
N PRO A 159 -16.25 13.49 0.24
CA PRO A 159 -15.76 12.58 -0.78
C PRO A 159 -16.18 13.03 -2.18
N LEU A 160 -15.29 12.82 -3.14
CA LEU A 160 -15.62 12.88 -4.56
C LEU A 160 -16.50 11.68 -4.90
N GLU A 161 -17.38 11.84 -5.88
CA GLU A 161 -18.39 10.82 -6.21
C GLU A 161 -18.49 10.59 -7.71
N HIS A 162 -18.71 9.34 -8.08
CA HIS A 162 -18.96 8.92 -9.45
C HIS A 162 -20.08 7.88 -9.45
N SER A 163 -20.98 7.99 -10.42
CA SER A 163 -22.09 7.05 -10.59
C SER A 163 -22.18 6.60 -12.04
N TRP A 164 -22.46 5.33 -12.27
CA TRP A 164 -22.61 4.75 -13.60
C TRP A 164 -23.72 3.70 -13.62
N HIS A 165 -24.13 3.29 -14.82
CA HIS A 165 -25.14 2.24 -15.00
C HIS A 165 -24.46 0.92 -15.37
N GLU A 166 -24.80 -0.15 -14.66
CA GLU A 166 -24.32 -1.51 -14.93
C GLU A 166 -25.48 -2.49 -14.75
N GLY A 167 -25.82 -3.24 -15.80
CA GLY A 167 -26.93 -4.21 -15.74
C GLY A 167 -28.30 -3.61 -15.44
N GLY A 168 -28.51 -2.31 -15.70
CA GLY A 168 -29.74 -1.60 -15.36
C GLY A 168 -29.78 -1.03 -13.94
N GLU A 169 -28.78 -1.32 -13.11
CA GLU A 169 -28.63 -0.75 -11.76
C GLU A 169 -27.71 0.49 -11.80
N VAL A 170 -27.99 1.45 -10.92
CA VAL A 170 -27.06 2.58 -10.68
C VAL A 170 -26.02 2.13 -9.66
N ARG A 171 -24.76 2.09 -10.09
CA ARG A 171 -23.60 1.90 -9.24
C ARG A 171 -23.06 3.26 -8.81
N ARG A 172 -22.46 3.33 -7.62
CA ARG A 172 -21.83 4.53 -7.07
C ARG A 172 -20.48 4.16 -6.48
N LEU A 173 -19.53 5.07 -6.64
CA LEU A 173 -18.22 4.98 -6.03
C LEU A 173 -17.84 6.33 -5.43
N THR A 174 -17.24 6.33 -4.24
CA THR A 174 -16.70 7.53 -3.62
C THR A 174 -15.18 7.48 -3.47
N SER A 175 -14.52 8.64 -3.38
CA SER A 175 -13.09 8.70 -3.07
C SER A 175 -12.77 8.17 -1.67
N ALA A 176 -13.72 8.20 -0.73
CA ALA A 176 -13.58 7.56 0.57
C ALA A 176 -13.44 6.03 0.44
N ASP A 177 -14.22 5.40 -0.44
CA ASP A 177 -14.13 3.95 -0.71
C ASP A 177 -12.80 3.59 -1.39
N VAL A 178 -12.37 4.40 -2.37
CA VAL A 178 -11.07 4.23 -3.05
C VAL A 178 -9.93 4.32 -2.04
N LEU A 179 -9.95 5.34 -1.19
CA LEU A 179 -8.94 5.52 -0.16
C LEU A 179 -9.00 4.34 0.82
N TRP A 180 -10.16 4.07 1.44
CA TRP A 180 -10.31 2.97 2.38
C TRP A 180 -9.77 1.63 1.84
N ALA A 181 -10.16 1.26 0.62
CA ALA A 181 -9.65 0.06 -0.02
C ALA A 181 -8.12 0.12 -0.18
N LEU A 182 -7.56 1.27 -0.57
CA LEU A 182 -6.11 1.45 -0.71
C LEU A 182 -5.41 1.15 0.62
N PHE A 183 -5.97 1.60 1.74
CA PHE A 183 -5.42 1.35 3.07
C PHE A 183 -5.60 -0.07 3.55
N ALA A 184 -6.81 -0.61 3.43
CA ALA A 184 -7.14 -1.96 3.89
C ALA A 184 -6.35 -3.03 3.12
N THR A 185 -5.95 -2.74 1.87
CA THR A 185 -5.14 -3.63 1.03
C THR A 185 -3.69 -3.71 1.45
N LEU A 186 -3.18 -2.74 2.21
CA LEU A 186 -1.76 -2.72 2.62
C LEU A 186 -1.44 -3.84 3.63
N ASP A 187 -2.46 -4.45 4.23
CA ASP A 187 -2.35 -5.64 5.06
C ASP A 187 -2.54 -6.97 4.27
N ASP A 188 -3.00 -6.93 3.00
CA ASP A 188 -3.13 -8.11 2.11
C ASP A 188 -2.05 -8.11 1.02
N ALA A 189 -1.07 -9.03 1.16
CA ALA A 189 0.04 -9.22 0.23
C ALA A 189 -0.40 -9.45 -1.23
N ARG A 190 -1.63 -9.89 -1.49
CA ARG A 190 -2.14 -10.18 -2.85
C ARG A 190 -2.47 -8.92 -3.66
N GLY A 191 -2.75 -7.79 -3.01
CA GLY A 191 -3.13 -6.55 -3.70
C GLY A 191 -1.98 -5.59 -3.98
N ILE A 192 -0.80 -5.83 -3.40
CA ILE A 192 0.26 -4.81 -3.37
C ILE A 192 0.84 -4.53 -4.76
N SER A 193 1.03 -5.53 -5.64
CA SER A 193 1.46 -5.32 -7.03
C SER A 193 0.51 -4.39 -7.79
N LEU A 194 -0.79 -4.66 -7.68
CA LEU A 194 -1.83 -3.88 -8.36
C LEU A 194 -1.93 -2.46 -7.79
N VAL A 195 -1.74 -2.30 -6.47
CA VAL A 195 -1.60 -0.98 -5.87
C VAL A 195 -0.36 -0.26 -6.40
N GLY A 196 0.76 -0.94 -6.56
CA GLY A 196 1.97 -0.38 -7.17
C GLY A 196 1.75 0.11 -8.60
N GLU A 197 1.04 -0.68 -9.42
CA GLU A 197 0.60 -0.28 -10.77
C GLU A 197 -0.32 0.95 -10.72
N LEU A 198 -1.28 0.97 -9.80
CA LEU A 198 -2.21 2.09 -9.62
C LEU A 198 -1.45 3.37 -9.29
N LEU A 199 -0.51 3.31 -8.35
CA LEU A 199 0.30 4.47 -7.94
C LEU A 199 1.23 4.96 -9.05
N SER A 200 1.76 4.02 -9.84
CA SER A 200 2.49 4.31 -11.07
C SER A 200 1.66 5.14 -12.05
N GLU A 201 0.38 4.83 -12.17
CA GLU A 201 -0.55 5.55 -13.04
C GLU A 201 -0.97 6.89 -12.44
N VAL A 202 -1.20 6.96 -11.13
CA VAL A 202 -1.36 8.21 -10.38
C VAL A 202 -0.18 9.14 -10.62
N GLY A 203 1.05 8.63 -10.56
CA GLY A 203 2.26 9.41 -10.85
C GLY A 203 2.31 9.95 -12.27
N ARG A 204 1.83 9.18 -13.26
CA ARG A 204 1.72 9.63 -14.65
C ARG A 204 0.70 10.78 -14.76
N VAL A 205 -0.53 10.57 -14.26
CA VAL A 205 -1.61 11.57 -14.34
C VAL A 205 -1.28 12.83 -13.55
N ALA A 206 -0.65 12.71 -12.37
CA ALA A 206 -0.22 13.83 -11.56
C ALA A 206 0.74 14.76 -12.30
N ARG A 207 1.73 14.20 -13.01
CA ARG A 207 2.71 14.96 -13.80
C ARG A 207 2.09 15.63 -15.04
N GLU A 208 1.01 15.08 -15.57
CA GLU A 208 0.26 15.68 -16.68
C GLU A 208 -0.61 16.84 -16.21
N ARG A 209 -1.21 16.74 -15.01
CA ARG A 209 -2.12 17.76 -14.46
C ARG A 209 -1.43 18.89 -13.73
N HIS A 210 -0.32 18.63 -13.07
CA HIS A 210 0.31 19.58 -12.15
C HIS A 210 1.71 19.95 -12.62
N ALA A 211 1.98 21.25 -12.76
CA ALA A 211 3.32 21.76 -13.05
C ALA A 211 4.33 21.45 -11.93
N THR A 212 3.86 21.25 -10.70
CA THR A 212 4.65 20.83 -9.55
C THR A 212 3.83 19.91 -8.67
N VAL A 213 4.41 18.80 -8.26
CA VAL A 213 3.78 17.81 -7.40
C VAL A 213 4.34 17.98 -5.99
N THR A 214 3.48 18.21 -5.00
CA THR A 214 3.85 18.46 -3.60
C THR A 214 2.96 17.66 -2.64
N GLY A 215 3.28 17.68 -1.35
CA GLY A 215 2.42 17.10 -0.31
C GLY A 215 2.27 15.58 -0.41
N THR A 216 1.08 15.09 -0.05
CA THR A 216 0.68 13.68 -0.14
C THR A 216 0.70 13.19 -1.58
N LEU A 217 0.41 14.06 -2.57
CA LEU A 217 0.50 13.68 -3.97
C LEU A 217 1.96 13.39 -4.38
N ALA A 218 2.94 14.16 -3.90
CA ALA A 218 4.36 13.89 -4.19
C ALA A 218 4.81 12.54 -3.62
N GLU A 219 4.32 12.19 -2.42
CA GLU A 219 4.57 10.89 -1.82
C GLU A 219 3.94 9.75 -2.66
N LEU A 220 2.68 9.90 -3.09
CA LEU A 220 2.02 8.95 -4.00
C LEU A 220 2.84 8.71 -5.27
N VAL A 221 3.33 9.77 -5.90
CA VAL A 221 4.15 9.68 -7.13
C VAL A 221 5.47 8.97 -6.85
N ARG A 222 6.18 9.35 -5.78
CA ARG A 222 7.44 8.73 -5.37
C ARG A 222 7.29 7.23 -5.16
N MET A 223 6.20 6.81 -4.52
CA MET A 223 5.87 5.39 -4.35
C MET A 223 5.57 4.69 -5.67
N GLY A 224 4.80 5.32 -6.56
CA GLY A 224 4.51 4.76 -7.87
C GLY A 224 5.78 4.47 -8.68
N ASP A 225 6.73 5.39 -8.65
CA ASP A 225 8.06 5.21 -9.29
C ASP A 225 8.85 4.07 -8.63
N LEU A 226 8.80 4.00 -7.30
CA LEU A 226 9.51 2.98 -6.53
C LEU A 226 8.93 1.59 -6.76
N ALA A 227 7.60 1.46 -6.74
CA ALA A 227 6.90 0.21 -7.06
C ALA A 227 7.25 -0.27 -8.47
N ARG A 228 7.33 0.65 -9.44
CA ARG A 228 7.76 0.36 -10.82
C ARG A 228 9.20 -0.13 -10.90
N ALA A 229 10.13 0.53 -10.21
CA ALA A 229 11.52 0.10 -10.16
C ALA A 229 11.69 -1.30 -9.53
N LEU A 230 10.77 -1.68 -8.64
CA LEU A 230 10.82 -2.96 -7.94
C LEU A 230 10.07 -4.09 -8.66
N SER A 231 9.02 -3.79 -9.42
CA SER A 231 8.31 -4.78 -10.25
C SER A 231 9.17 -5.27 -11.43
N THR A 232 10.21 -4.52 -11.81
CA THR A 232 11.23 -4.95 -12.78
C THR A 232 12.27 -5.92 -12.23
N VAL A 233 12.21 -6.29 -10.94
CA VAL A 233 13.15 -7.24 -10.33
C VAL A 233 12.59 -8.67 -10.38
N PRO A 234 13.16 -9.59 -11.19
CA PRO A 234 12.71 -10.98 -11.23
C PRO A 234 12.84 -11.63 -9.85
N GLY A 235 11.77 -12.30 -9.43
CA GLY A 235 11.57 -12.79 -8.06
C GLY A 235 12.69 -13.66 -7.50
N GLY A 236 12.89 -13.56 -6.19
CA GLY A 236 13.60 -14.59 -5.44
C GLY A 236 12.80 -15.90 -5.47
N ARG A 237 13.48 -17.01 -5.75
CA ARG A 237 12.91 -18.37 -5.64
C ARG A 237 12.97 -18.81 -4.18
N LEU A 238 11.83 -19.20 -3.63
CA LEU A 238 11.78 -19.98 -2.39
C LEU A 238 12.31 -21.38 -2.72
N VAL A 239 13.40 -21.81 -2.09
CA VAL A 239 13.97 -23.15 -2.27
C VAL A 239 13.79 -23.90 -0.97
N ILE A 240 12.89 -24.88 -0.97
CA ILE A 240 12.79 -25.83 0.14
C ILE A 240 13.98 -26.78 -0.02
N VAL A 241 14.94 -26.70 0.90
CA VAL A 241 16.04 -27.66 0.99
C VAL A 241 15.66 -28.65 2.08
N ASP A 242 15.43 -29.91 1.69
CA ASP A 242 15.22 -31.02 2.62
C ASP A 242 16.52 -31.41 3.32
#